data_AF-A0A7S1LWT2-F1
#
_entry.id   AF-A0A7S1LWT2-F1
#
_cell.length_a   1.000
_cell.length_b   1.000
_cell.length_c   1.000
_cell.angle_alpha   90.00
_cell.angle_beta   90.00
_cell.angle_gamma   90.00
#
_symmetry.space_group_name_H-M   'P 1'
#
loop_
_entity.id
_entity.type
_entity.pdbx_description
1 polymer ?
#
loop_
_entity_poly.entity_id
_entity_poly.type
_entity_poly.pdbx_seq_one_letter_code
_entity_poly.pdbx_strand_id
1 'polypeptide(L)'
;FWLKAHSSCADGASCTSGHCSIGQCQMGSSSLFILALVALPVAAHGVGQGTTLIANPIRKVVTMLQAMQTKVSEEGAKEEELYNKFMCYCKNSGGDLTSTIEAAEAKIPSLESDIKKADEQKLQVEGDLAQAQDDRVAAKKTVAEATALREKEAAAYAADKAEYGANGEAITKALEALEKGMAGAFLQTGTVSVLRKLVMASGSALLDDDRDQVLAFLEGKQGSEYAPQSGQIVGILKQMGDEMAKGLAEATATEEAAVKTFEGLMDAKKKEVKVVTQKIETSLQRSGELGVSSAQMKNDLDDTAEALAADKEFHANLEKSCATKTAQWEERVKTRADELAALADTIKVLNDDDALELFKKTLPSAAASFMQVQGSTSLLRSKAMAALRQTRSKHTNAARMDLILLALHGKKIGFEKVITMIDDMVVALKTEQADDDTKKQYCGDEFDSSDDKKKGLERSVSDAETAIAKTEDSIATAKDEAAALTAGIKALDKAVAEATEQRKKEHEEFS
;
A
#
# COMPACT_ATOMS: atom_id res chain seq x y z
N PHE A 1 -31.48 12.42 17.23
CA PHE A 1 -32.32 11.35 17.80
C PHE A 1 -31.42 10.12 17.91
N TRP A 2 -31.30 9.43 19.04
CA TRP A 2 -31.94 9.60 20.36
C TRP A 2 -30.87 9.51 21.47
N LEU A 3 -31.19 9.94 22.70
CA LEU A 3 -30.19 10.05 23.79
C LEU A 3 -30.83 9.77 25.16
N LYS A 4 -30.48 8.61 25.73
CA LYS A 4 -30.53 8.22 27.16
C LYS A 4 -29.88 6.83 27.25
N ALA A 5 -28.91 6.51 28.11
CA ALA A 5 -28.68 6.87 29.51
C ALA A 5 -29.65 6.17 30.49
N HIS A 6 -29.11 5.18 31.21
CA HIS A 6 -29.61 4.77 32.53
C HIS A 6 -28.40 4.45 33.42
N SER A 7 -28.42 4.98 34.63
CA SER A 7 -27.39 4.79 35.66
C SER A 7 -27.92 3.91 36.79
N SER A 8 -27.06 3.08 37.37
CA SER A 8 -27.13 2.63 38.75
C SER A 8 -25.71 2.48 39.29
N CYS A 9 -25.52 2.78 40.58
CA CYS A 9 -24.23 2.72 41.29
C CYS A 9 -24.20 1.52 42.27
N ALA A 10 -23.16 1.48 43.11
CA ALA A 10 -22.80 0.45 44.11
C ALA A 10 -22.16 -0.83 43.52
N ASP A 11 -21.07 -1.37 44.07
CA ASP A 11 -20.15 -0.86 45.11
C ASP A 11 -18.78 -1.59 45.00
N GLY A 12 -17.70 -1.01 45.54
CA GLY A 12 -16.42 -1.74 45.76
C GLY A 12 -15.13 -1.02 45.36
N ALA A 13 -14.21 -0.89 46.32
CA ALA A 13 -12.85 -0.34 46.20
C ALA A 13 -11.91 -1.19 45.29
N SER A 14 -10.78 -0.69 44.75
CA SER A 14 -10.08 0.61 44.86
C SER A 14 -9.11 0.84 43.68
N CYS A 15 -8.60 2.08 43.54
CA CYS A 15 -7.66 2.56 42.51
C CYS A 15 -6.45 1.61 42.27
N THR A 16 -5.97 1.33 41.05
CA THR A 16 -5.70 2.15 39.83
C THR A 16 -4.48 3.08 39.90
N SER A 17 -3.71 3.04 38.83
CA SER A 17 -2.36 3.58 38.64
C SER A 17 -2.29 5.04 38.16
N GLY A 18 -1.24 5.75 38.62
CA GLY A 18 -0.25 6.36 37.71
C GLY A 18 -0.45 7.80 37.17
N HIS A 19 0.65 8.58 37.22
CA HIS A 19 0.94 9.83 36.48
C HIS A 19 0.05 11.06 36.82
N CYS A 20 0.55 12.30 37.03
CA CYS A 20 1.44 13.04 36.14
C CYS A 20 2.09 14.30 36.80
N SER A 21 3.18 14.77 36.15
CA SER A 21 3.92 16.05 36.25
C SER A 21 3.43 17.24 37.11
N ILE A 22 4.36 17.80 37.90
CA ILE A 22 4.46 19.21 38.33
C ILE A 22 5.96 19.58 38.24
N GLY A 23 6.41 20.76 37.78
CA GLY A 23 5.72 21.99 37.41
C GLY A 23 6.33 23.20 38.13
N GLN A 24 7.23 23.94 37.48
CA GLN A 24 8.05 25.00 38.12
C GLN A 24 7.25 26.23 38.60
N CYS A 25 7.68 26.85 39.70
CA CYS A 25 7.49 28.28 39.98
C CYS A 25 8.59 28.85 40.89
N GLN A 26 8.77 30.17 40.86
CA GLN A 26 9.93 30.91 41.41
C GLN A 26 9.60 31.68 42.72
N MET A 27 10.65 32.31 43.32
CA MET A 27 10.68 33.59 44.11
C MET A 27 11.14 33.49 45.59
N GLY A 28 10.96 34.57 46.38
CA GLY A 28 11.42 34.80 47.77
C GLY A 28 10.99 36.20 48.29
N SER A 29 11.75 37.01 49.06
CA SER A 29 13.14 36.94 49.59
C SER A 29 13.48 38.21 50.44
N SER A 30 14.78 38.47 50.71
CA SER A 30 15.41 39.63 51.40
C SER A 30 15.16 39.65 52.92
N SER A 31 16.17 39.61 53.82
CA SER A 31 17.37 40.44 54.06
C SER A 31 17.14 41.44 55.20
N LEU A 32 17.83 41.21 56.34
CA LEU A 32 18.04 42.14 57.48
C LEU A 32 16.76 42.48 58.30
N PHE A 33 16.80 42.86 59.59
CA PHE A 33 17.89 43.31 60.46
C PHE A 33 17.51 43.12 61.96
N ILE A 34 18.49 43.07 62.89
CA ILE A 34 18.43 43.44 64.35
C ILE A 34 17.44 42.63 65.26
N LEU A 35 17.79 41.94 66.36
CA LEU A 35 18.76 42.08 67.48
C LEU A 35 18.24 42.89 68.70
N ALA A 36 17.97 42.24 69.86
CA ALA A 36 18.22 42.72 71.25
C ALA A 36 17.45 41.96 72.36
N LEU A 37 18.14 41.68 73.49
CA LEU A 37 17.65 41.39 74.87
C LEU A 37 16.68 40.19 75.11
N VAL A 38 16.50 39.64 76.33
CA VAL A 38 17.40 39.17 77.43
C VAL A 38 16.50 38.70 78.60
N ALA A 39 16.74 37.53 79.19
CA ALA A 39 16.20 37.13 80.49
C ALA A 39 17.04 36.01 81.16
N LEU A 40 17.26 36.12 82.48
CA LEU A 40 17.94 35.18 83.39
C LEU A 40 17.16 35.21 84.73
N PRO A 41 17.09 34.13 85.54
CA PRO A 41 18.18 33.66 86.45
C PRO A 41 18.46 32.13 86.33
N VAL A 42 19.60 31.51 86.74
CA VAL A 42 20.31 31.40 88.05
C VAL A 42 19.51 30.53 89.08
N ALA A 43 20.03 29.49 89.77
CA ALA A 43 21.41 29.11 90.15
C ALA A 43 21.70 27.58 90.30
N ALA A 44 22.99 27.22 90.45
CA ALA A 44 23.60 26.01 91.06
C ALA A 44 23.27 24.62 90.46
N HIS A 45 24.18 23.64 90.38
CA HIS A 45 25.50 23.38 91.00
C HIS A 45 26.47 22.90 89.88
N GLY A 46 27.78 22.64 90.02
CA GLY A 46 28.75 22.65 91.12
C GLY A 46 30.09 22.11 90.54
N VAL A 47 31.26 22.54 91.04
CA VAL A 47 32.55 22.25 90.36
C VAL A 47 33.09 20.85 90.69
N GLY A 48 33.29 20.03 89.67
CA GLY A 48 34.10 18.80 89.71
C GLY A 48 35.42 18.98 88.96
N GLN A 49 36.54 18.66 89.59
CA GLN A 49 37.87 18.85 89.00
C GLN A 49 38.32 17.66 88.14
N GLY A 50 39.05 17.97 87.07
CA GLY A 50 40.25 17.23 86.67
C GLY A 50 40.10 15.78 86.22
N THR A 51 39.99 15.57 84.90
CA THR A 51 40.82 14.55 84.24
C THR A 51 41.00 14.90 82.76
N THR A 52 42.02 15.70 82.46
CA THR A 52 42.59 15.70 81.10
C THR A 52 43.22 14.33 80.90
N LEU A 53 42.50 13.42 80.23
CA LEU A 53 43.09 12.17 79.75
C LEU A 53 44.13 12.53 78.70
N ILE A 54 45.39 12.63 79.15
CA ILE A 54 46.56 12.80 78.29
C ILE A 54 46.54 11.62 77.32
N ALA A 55 46.25 11.92 76.05
CA ALA A 55 46.09 10.92 75.01
C ALA A 55 47.46 10.30 74.70
N ASN A 56 47.80 9.24 75.45
CA ASN A 56 48.96 8.40 75.25
C ASN A 56 49.11 8.11 73.74
N PRO A 57 50.30 8.30 73.13
CA PRO A 57 50.50 8.14 71.69
C PRO A 57 49.90 6.85 71.12
N ILE A 58 49.89 5.76 71.89
CA ILE A 58 49.40 4.45 71.45
C ILE A 58 47.88 4.38 71.44
N ARG A 59 47.17 5.11 72.32
CA ARG A 59 45.73 5.30 72.15
C ARG A 59 45.42 6.05 70.85
N LYS A 60 46.27 6.99 70.41
CA LYS A 60 46.10 7.62 69.09
C LYS A 60 46.33 6.63 67.95
N VAL A 61 47.31 5.73 68.06
CA VAL A 61 47.53 4.64 67.08
C VAL A 61 46.34 3.69 67.04
N VAL A 62 45.86 3.19 68.19
CA VAL A 62 44.68 2.32 68.28
C VAL A 62 43.44 3.01 67.72
N THR A 63 43.19 4.28 68.03
CA THR A 63 42.07 5.04 67.45
C THR A 63 42.24 5.28 65.95
N MET A 64 43.46 5.45 65.43
CA MET A 64 43.68 5.47 63.98
C MET A 64 43.42 4.11 63.32
N LEU A 65 43.87 3.00 63.92
CA LEU A 65 43.60 1.65 63.40
C LEU A 65 42.11 1.32 63.43
N GLN A 66 41.39 1.71 64.48
CA GLN A 66 39.93 1.62 64.56
C GLN A 66 39.25 2.48 63.48
N ALA A 67 39.70 3.72 63.27
CA ALA A 67 39.17 4.58 62.21
C ALA A 67 39.50 4.03 60.80
N MET A 68 40.64 3.37 60.60
CA MET A 68 40.97 2.66 59.37
C MET A 68 40.05 1.44 59.19
N GLN A 69 39.81 0.66 60.24
CA GLN A 69 38.87 -0.47 60.20
C GLN A 69 37.45 -0.02 59.84
N THR A 70 36.99 1.12 60.37
CA THR A 70 35.71 1.75 59.97
C THR A 70 35.73 2.15 58.50
N LYS A 71 36.76 2.87 58.03
CA LYS A 71 36.87 3.28 56.62
C LYS A 71 36.88 2.11 55.64
N VAL A 72 37.67 1.07 55.91
CA VAL A 72 37.75 -0.14 55.08
C VAL A 72 36.38 -0.85 55.01
N SER A 73 35.56 -0.77 56.06
CA SER A 73 34.18 -1.26 56.04
C SER A 73 33.20 -0.35 55.29
N GLU A 74 33.36 0.98 55.36
CA GLU A 74 32.57 1.95 54.57
C GLU A 74 32.90 1.88 53.07
N GLU A 75 34.17 1.70 52.72
CA GLU A 75 34.66 1.47 51.36
C GLU A 75 34.15 0.12 50.82
N GLY A 76 34.17 -0.94 51.64
CA GLY A 76 33.60 -2.24 51.27
C GLY A 76 32.10 -2.19 50.98
N ALA A 77 31.32 -1.42 51.76
CA ALA A 77 29.89 -1.27 51.54
C ALA A 77 29.56 -0.50 50.23
N LYS A 78 30.41 0.45 49.83
CA LYS A 78 30.25 1.18 48.55
C LYS A 78 30.63 0.32 47.35
N GLU A 79 31.77 -0.36 47.40
CA GLU A 79 32.16 -1.30 46.34
C GLU A 79 31.09 -2.41 46.18
N GLU A 80 30.48 -2.88 47.27
CA GLU A 80 29.35 -3.82 47.21
C GLU A 80 28.12 -3.22 46.52
N GLU A 81 27.77 -1.96 46.80
CA GLU A 81 26.66 -1.27 46.13
C GLU A 81 26.94 -1.08 44.62
N LEU A 82 28.18 -0.75 44.24
CA LEU A 82 28.61 -0.63 42.85
C LEU A 82 28.63 -1.98 42.13
N TYR A 83 29.14 -3.03 42.78
CA TYR A 83 29.14 -4.39 42.24
C TYR A 83 27.71 -4.91 42.02
N ASN A 84 26.81 -4.72 42.98
CA ASN A 84 25.41 -5.13 42.83
C ASN A 84 24.71 -4.38 41.68
N LYS A 85 25.01 -3.09 41.47
CA LYS A 85 24.53 -2.32 40.29
C LYS A 85 25.09 -2.87 38.99
N PHE A 86 26.40 -3.16 38.95
CA PHE A 86 27.04 -3.75 37.77
C PHE A 86 26.46 -5.12 37.41
N MET A 87 26.22 -5.98 38.40
CA MET A 87 25.62 -7.29 38.17
C MET A 87 24.13 -7.21 37.79
N CYS A 88 23.43 -6.12 38.15
CA CYS A 88 22.11 -5.83 37.62
C CYS A 88 22.16 -5.41 36.15
N TYR A 89 23.10 -4.54 35.76
CA TYR A 89 23.38 -4.21 34.35
C TYR A 89 23.71 -5.47 33.54
N CYS A 90 24.65 -6.30 34.01
CA CYS A 90 25.02 -7.56 33.36
C CYS A 90 23.83 -8.50 33.12
N LYS A 91 22.95 -8.66 34.12
CA LYS A 91 21.77 -9.53 34.01
C LYS A 91 20.71 -8.96 33.07
N ASN A 92 20.42 -7.67 33.17
CA ASN A 92 19.39 -7.04 32.34
C ASN A 92 19.86 -7.00 30.88
N SER A 93 21.01 -6.40 30.59
CA SER A 93 21.54 -6.28 29.23
C SER A 93 21.87 -7.63 28.58
N GLY A 94 22.27 -8.65 29.36
CA GLY A 94 22.46 -10.01 28.86
C GLY A 94 21.13 -10.69 28.50
N GLY A 95 20.09 -10.53 29.33
CA GLY A 95 18.75 -11.05 29.05
C GLY A 95 18.10 -10.36 27.85
N ASP A 96 18.20 -9.03 27.77
CA ASP A 96 17.71 -8.25 26.64
C ASP A 96 18.40 -8.68 25.33
N LEU A 97 19.73 -8.83 25.31
CA LEU A 97 20.45 -9.31 24.12
C LEU A 97 20.16 -10.77 23.77
N THR A 98 19.96 -11.64 24.75
CA THR A 98 19.56 -13.03 24.48
C THR A 98 18.25 -13.04 23.70
N SER A 99 17.29 -12.19 24.11
CA SER A 99 16.00 -12.02 23.44
C SER A 99 16.12 -11.41 22.03
N THR A 100 17.02 -10.45 21.78
CA THR A 100 17.25 -9.92 20.41
C THR A 100 17.90 -10.95 19.50
N ILE A 101 18.87 -11.72 20.00
CA ILE A 101 19.53 -12.79 19.26
C ILE A 101 18.53 -13.91 18.91
N GLU A 102 17.73 -14.39 19.86
CA GLU A 102 16.69 -15.41 19.60
C GLU A 102 15.64 -14.92 18.58
N ALA A 103 15.21 -13.65 18.68
CA ALA A 103 14.27 -13.06 17.74
C ALA A 103 14.85 -12.92 16.32
N ALA A 104 16.13 -12.54 16.20
CA ALA A 104 16.82 -12.44 14.91
C ALA A 104 17.08 -13.83 14.28
N GLU A 105 17.48 -14.83 15.09
CA GLU A 105 17.61 -16.23 14.65
C GLU A 105 16.28 -16.81 14.16
N ALA A 106 15.15 -16.37 14.71
CA ALA A 106 13.82 -16.73 14.22
C ALA A 106 13.37 -15.95 12.97
N LYS A 107 13.76 -14.66 12.82
CA LYS A 107 13.34 -13.80 11.69
C LYS A 107 14.04 -14.18 10.37
N ILE A 108 15.35 -14.47 10.41
CA ILE A 108 16.16 -14.84 9.22
C ILE A 108 15.55 -16.00 8.40
N PRO A 109 15.21 -17.18 8.95
CA PRO A 109 14.64 -18.29 8.17
C PRO A 109 13.21 -17.98 7.65
N SER A 110 12.46 -17.06 8.26
CA SER A 110 11.21 -16.57 7.68
C SER A 110 11.48 -15.70 6.46
N LEU A 111 12.37 -14.70 6.57
CA LEU A 111 12.78 -13.85 5.44
C LEU A 111 13.31 -14.69 4.28
N GLU A 112 14.18 -15.68 4.53
CA GLU A 112 14.61 -16.64 3.51
C GLU A 112 13.44 -17.37 2.82
N SER A 113 12.42 -17.77 3.58
CA SER A 113 11.23 -18.46 3.06
C SER A 113 10.37 -17.53 2.20
N ASP A 114 10.17 -16.29 2.63
CA ASP A 114 9.32 -15.31 1.97
C ASP A 114 9.98 -14.67 0.74
N ILE A 115 11.31 -14.49 0.75
CA ILE A 115 12.11 -14.16 -0.44
C ILE A 115 11.94 -15.24 -1.52
N LYS A 116 12.07 -16.54 -1.16
CA LYS A 116 11.92 -17.66 -2.11
C LYS A 116 10.52 -17.68 -2.72
N LYS A 117 9.46 -17.51 -1.90
CA LYS A 117 8.06 -17.40 -2.39
C LYS A 117 7.88 -16.19 -3.32
N ALA A 118 8.46 -15.04 -3.01
CA ALA A 118 8.34 -13.83 -3.81
C ALA A 118 9.06 -13.96 -5.17
N ASP A 119 10.26 -14.53 -5.19
CA ASP A 119 11.01 -14.79 -6.42
C ASP A 119 10.33 -15.87 -7.29
N GLU A 120 9.77 -16.94 -6.69
CA GLU A 120 8.95 -17.95 -7.38
C GLU A 120 7.69 -17.34 -8.00
N GLN A 121 6.93 -16.54 -7.24
CA GLN A 121 5.75 -15.83 -7.75
C GLN A 121 6.12 -14.83 -8.86
N LYS A 122 7.28 -14.17 -8.75
CA LYS A 122 7.75 -13.24 -9.78
C LYS A 122 8.03 -13.98 -11.09
N LEU A 123 8.74 -15.12 -11.03
CA LEU A 123 9.01 -15.96 -12.19
C LEU A 123 7.71 -16.47 -12.84
N GLN A 124 6.71 -16.85 -12.05
CA GLN A 124 5.39 -17.22 -12.57
C GLN A 124 4.72 -16.04 -13.30
N VAL A 125 4.68 -14.86 -12.68
CA VAL A 125 4.07 -13.65 -13.27
C VAL A 125 4.81 -13.19 -14.53
N GLU A 126 6.13 -13.33 -14.60
CA GLU A 126 6.93 -13.05 -15.80
C GLU A 126 6.66 -14.04 -16.94
N GLY A 127 6.43 -15.32 -16.64
CA GLY A 127 5.95 -16.30 -17.63
C GLY A 127 4.52 -16.00 -18.12
N ASP A 128 3.61 -15.69 -17.20
CA ASP A 128 2.22 -15.29 -17.50
C ASP A 128 2.15 -14.00 -18.35
N LEU A 129 3.11 -13.10 -18.16
CA LEU A 129 3.29 -11.86 -18.91
C LEU A 129 3.82 -12.13 -20.33
N ALA A 130 4.80 -13.03 -20.48
CA ALA A 130 5.32 -13.42 -21.79
C ALA A 130 4.22 -14.05 -22.66
N GLN A 131 3.50 -15.05 -22.11
CA GLN A 131 2.36 -15.68 -22.81
C GLN A 131 1.30 -14.64 -23.22
N ALA A 132 0.94 -13.71 -22.32
CA ALA A 132 -0.03 -12.67 -22.64
C ALA A 132 0.45 -11.72 -23.75
N GLN A 133 1.76 -11.42 -23.82
CA GLN A 133 2.32 -10.62 -24.91
C GLN A 133 2.21 -11.36 -26.26
N ASP A 134 2.50 -12.65 -26.30
CA ASP A 134 2.36 -13.49 -27.49
C ASP A 134 0.89 -13.64 -27.92
N ASP A 135 -0.02 -13.91 -26.97
CA ASP A 135 -1.47 -13.99 -27.20
C ASP A 135 -1.99 -12.69 -27.86
N ARG A 136 -1.55 -11.52 -27.36
CA ARG A 136 -1.90 -10.21 -27.92
C ARG A 136 -1.36 -9.99 -29.33
N VAL A 137 -0.17 -10.52 -29.65
CA VAL A 137 0.42 -10.46 -31.00
C VAL A 137 -0.34 -11.39 -31.95
N ALA A 138 -0.65 -12.62 -31.52
CA ALA A 138 -1.44 -13.58 -32.28
C ALA A 138 -2.85 -13.03 -32.58
N ALA A 139 -3.56 -12.50 -31.58
CA ALA A 139 -4.88 -11.90 -31.75
C ALA A 139 -4.88 -10.72 -32.74
N LYS A 140 -3.90 -9.82 -32.65
CA LYS A 140 -3.72 -8.72 -33.62
C LYS A 140 -3.40 -9.21 -35.04
N LYS A 141 -2.62 -10.28 -35.16
CA LYS A 141 -2.34 -10.93 -36.45
C LYS A 141 -3.62 -11.51 -37.07
N THR A 142 -4.42 -12.26 -36.29
CA THR A 142 -5.70 -12.80 -36.77
C THR A 142 -6.67 -11.70 -37.21
N VAL A 143 -6.73 -10.56 -36.51
CA VAL A 143 -7.51 -9.38 -36.92
C VAL A 143 -7.05 -8.84 -38.29
N ALA A 144 -5.75 -8.72 -38.51
CA ALA A 144 -5.21 -8.25 -39.80
C ALA A 144 -5.46 -9.27 -40.94
N GLU A 145 -5.28 -10.56 -40.69
CA GLU A 145 -5.52 -11.63 -41.66
C GLU A 145 -7.00 -11.74 -42.04
N ALA A 146 -7.91 -11.65 -41.05
CA ALA A 146 -9.35 -11.62 -41.29
C ALA A 146 -9.78 -10.38 -42.08
N THR A 147 -9.23 -9.20 -41.76
CA THR A 147 -9.54 -7.96 -42.49
C THR A 147 -9.09 -8.04 -43.95
N ALA A 148 -7.86 -8.49 -44.20
CA ALA A 148 -7.31 -8.65 -45.56
C ALA A 148 -7.94 -9.81 -46.36
N LEU A 149 -8.69 -10.71 -45.71
CA LEU A 149 -9.56 -11.68 -46.36
C LEU A 149 -10.90 -11.03 -46.74
N ARG A 150 -11.55 -10.38 -45.76
CA ARG A 150 -12.83 -9.68 -45.92
C ARG A 150 -12.80 -8.60 -47.01
N GLU A 151 -11.69 -7.86 -47.13
CA GLU A 151 -11.47 -6.89 -48.22
C GLU A 151 -11.50 -7.55 -49.62
N LYS A 152 -10.94 -8.76 -49.77
CA LYS A 152 -10.93 -9.49 -51.05
C LYS A 152 -12.30 -10.06 -51.38
N GLU A 153 -12.99 -10.63 -50.37
CA GLU A 153 -14.34 -11.14 -50.51
C GLU A 153 -15.33 -10.02 -50.89
N ALA A 154 -15.24 -8.87 -50.22
CA ALA A 154 -16.07 -7.70 -50.54
C ALA A 154 -15.79 -7.16 -51.95
N ALA A 155 -14.52 -7.17 -52.39
CA ALA A 155 -14.16 -6.78 -53.76
C ALA A 155 -14.68 -7.78 -54.82
N ALA A 156 -14.67 -9.08 -54.51
CA ALA A 156 -15.26 -10.12 -55.37
C ALA A 156 -16.78 -9.96 -55.47
N TYR A 157 -17.49 -9.88 -54.33
CA TYR A 157 -18.93 -9.64 -54.30
C TYR A 157 -19.33 -8.33 -55.02
N ALA A 158 -18.53 -7.26 -54.90
CA ALA A 158 -18.77 -6.01 -55.62
C ALA A 158 -18.65 -6.17 -57.15
N ALA A 159 -17.70 -7.00 -57.63
CA ALA A 159 -17.57 -7.32 -59.04
C ALA A 159 -18.73 -8.20 -59.53
N ASP A 160 -19.04 -9.28 -58.81
CA ASP A 160 -20.14 -10.20 -59.12
C ASP A 160 -21.48 -9.44 -59.18
N LYS A 161 -21.76 -8.59 -58.19
CA LYS A 161 -22.98 -7.76 -58.13
C LYS A 161 -23.08 -6.79 -59.31
N ALA A 162 -21.96 -6.23 -59.77
CA ALA A 162 -21.93 -5.37 -60.96
C ALA A 162 -22.19 -6.17 -62.24
N GLU A 163 -21.65 -7.40 -62.35
CA GLU A 163 -21.91 -8.29 -63.48
C GLU A 163 -23.38 -8.78 -63.50
N TYR A 164 -23.92 -9.29 -62.38
CA TYR A 164 -25.34 -9.65 -62.28
C TYR A 164 -26.26 -8.47 -62.60
N GLY A 165 -25.93 -7.24 -62.15
CA GLY A 165 -26.68 -6.03 -62.48
C GLY A 165 -26.67 -5.71 -63.98
N ALA A 166 -25.49 -5.71 -64.61
CA ALA A 166 -25.35 -5.46 -66.04
C ALA A 166 -26.03 -6.53 -66.91
N ASN A 167 -25.95 -7.80 -66.50
CA ASN A 167 -26.59 -8.93 -67.16
C ASN A 167 -28.12 -8.88 -67.02
N GLY A 168 -28.64 -8.57 -65.83
CA GLY A 168 -30.07 -8.35 -65.59
C GLY A 168 -30.66 -7.18 -66.38
N GLU A 169 -29.93 -6.06 -66.47
CA GLU A 169 -30.31 -4.93 -67.34
C GLU A 169 -30.33 -5.33 -68.83
N ALA A 170 -29.38 -6.15 -69.29
CA ALA A 170 -29.33 -6.62 -70.67
C ALA A 170 -30.51 -7.56 -71.00
N ILE A 171 -30.86 -8.47 -70.09
CA ILE A 171 -32.04 -9.34 -70.22
C ILE A 171 -33.33 -8.52 -70.23
N THR A 172 -33.51 -7.58 -69.30
CA THR A 172 -34.71 -6.73 -69.23
C THR A 172 -34.92 -5.94 -70.52
N LYS A 173 -33.84 -5.33 -71.05
CA LYS A 173 -33.87 -4.59 -72.33
C LYS A 173 -34.14 -5.49 -73.54
N ALA A 174 -33.74 -6.76 -73.48
CA ALA A 174 -34.08 -7.75 -74.51
C ALA A 174 -35.56 -8.12 -74.45
N LEU A 175 -36.07 -8.43 -73.26
CA LEU A 175 -37.48 -8.76 -73.03
C LEU A 175 -38.41 -7.63 -73.49
N GLU A 176 -38.15 -6.38 -73.08
CA GLU A 176 -38.92 -5.22 -73.52
C GLU A 176 -38.96 -5.06 -75.06
N ALA A 177 -37.85 -5.31 -75.75
CA ALA A 177 -37.77 -5.16 -77.20
C ALA A 177 -38.47 -6.30 -77.95
N LEU A 178 -38.47 -7.51 -77.39
CA LEU A 178 -39.19 -8.67 -77.92
C LEU A 178 -40.70 -8.56 -77.71
N GLU A 179 -41.15 -8.17 -76.51
CA GLU A 179 -42.58 -8.00 -76.19
C GLU A 179 -43.23 -6.86 -76.99
N LYS A 180 -42.47 -5.80 -77.29
CA LYS A 180 -42.91 -4.69 -78.17
C LYS A 180 -42.85 -5.06 -79.66
N GLY A 181 -42.54 -6.31 -80.01
CA GLY A 181 -42.47 -6.81 -81.39
C GLY A 181 -41.29 -6.27 -82.22
N MET A 182 -40.35 -5.55 -81.61
CA MET A 182 -39.25 -4.87 -82.30
C MET A 182 -38.00 -5.75 -82.50
N ALA A 183 -38.18 -7.06 -82.61
CA ALA A 183 -37.10 -8.06 -82.71
C ALA A 183 -36.06 -7.72 -83.80
N GLY A 184 -36.50 -7.29 -85.00
CA GLY A 184 -35.59 -6.91 -86.08
C GLY A 184 -34.74 -5.67 -85.81
N ALA A 185 -35.24 -4.73 -85.00
CA ALA A 185 -34.48 -3.56 -84.56
C ALA A 185 -33.57 -3.91 -83.38
N PHE A 186 -34.04 -4.78 -82.46
CA PHE A 186 -33.23 -5.32 -81.36
C PHE A 186 -31.99 -6.05 -81.88
N LEU A 187 -32.10 -6.86 -82.93
CA LEU A 187 -30.96 -7.56 -83.54
C LEU A 187 -29.84 -6.62 -84.06
N GLN A 188 -30.07 -5.30 -84.14
CA GLN A 188 -29.09 -4.30 -84.53
C GLN A 188 -28.52 -3.48 -83.33
N THR A 189 -28.97 -3.72 -82.08
CA THR A 189 -28.49 -2.97 -80.91
C THR A 189 -27.27 -3.60 -80.24
N GLY A 190 -26.43 -2.77 -79.62
CA GLY A 190 -25.24 -3.24 -78.88
C GLY A 190 -25.55 -4.24 -77.76
N THR A 191 -26.75 -4.20 -77.18
CA THR A 191 -27.24 -5.17 -76.17
C THR A 191 -27.25 -6.62 -76.67
N VAL A 192 -27.40 -6.88 -77.97
CA VAL A 192 -27.28 -8.24 -78.55
C VAL A 192 -25.88 -8.82 -78.35
N SER A 193 -24.83 -7.98 -78.41
CA SER A 193 -23.46 -8.45 -78.18
C SER A 193 -23.19 -8.82 -76.73
N VAL A 194 -23.87 -8.17 -75.79
CA VAL A 194 -23.85 -8.51 -74.36
C VAL A 194 -24.66 -9.79 -74.12
N LEU A 195 -25.89 -9.85 -74.63
CA LEU A 195 -26.76 -11.02 -74.48
C LEU A 195 -26.17 -12.29 -75.10
N ARG A 196 -25.50 -12.18 -76.27
CA ARG A 196 -24.78 -13.31 -76.89
C ARG A 196 -23.62 -13.79 -76.03
N LYS A 197 -22.81 -12.88 -75.45
CA LYS A 197 -21.75 -13.24 -74.49
C LYS A 197 -22.34 -13.93 -73.26
N LEU A 198 -23.43 -13.39 -72.71
CA LEU A 198 -24.12 -13.94 -71.54
C LEU A 198 -24.60 -15.37 -71.79
N VAL A 199 -25.32 -15.61 -72.90
CA VAL A 199 -25.81 -16.94 -73.31
C VAL A 199 -24.65 -17.92 -73.59
N MET A 200 -23.51 -17.43 -74.09
CA MET A 200 -22.29 -18.24 -74.25
C MET A 200 -21.52 -18.49 -72.93
N ALA A 201 -21.69 -17.65 -71.92
CA ALA A 201 -21.12 -17.83 -70.58
C ALA A 201 -21.98 -18.71 -69.67
N SER A 202 -23.31 -18.62 -69.76
CA SER A 202 -24.29 -19.31 -68.90
C SER A 202 -24.48 -20.81 -69.21
N GLY A 203 -23.39 -21.51 -69.54
CA GLY A 203 -23.38 -22.90 -70.05
C GLY A 203 -23.68 -24.00 -69.04
N SER A 204 -24.13 -23.64 -67.85
CA SER A 204 -24.60 -24.54 -66.79
C SER A 204 -25.99 -24.15 -66.25
N ALA A 205 -26.58 -23.06 -66.76
CA ALA A 205 -27.92 -22.58 -66.36
C ALA A 205 -28.98 -22.82 -67.45
N LEU A 206 -28.58 -22.75 -68.73
CA LEU A 206 -29.43 -23.16 -69.85
C LEU A 206 -29.22 -24.63 -70.20
N LEU A 207 -30.28 -25.29 -70.68
CA LEU A 207 -30.17 -26.51 -71.49
C LEU A 207 -29.49 -26.16 -72.82
N ASP A 208 -28.67 -27.06 -73.37
CA ASP A 208 -27.98 -26.81 -74.65
C ASP A 208 -28.97 -26.53 -75.80
N ASP A 209 -30.12 -27.21 -75.83
CA ASP A 209 -31.20 -26.96 -76.80
C ASP A 209 -31.78 -25.54 -76.71
N ASP A 210 -31.93 -24.98 -75.50
CA ASP A 210 -32.45 -23.62 -75.28
C ASP A 210 -31.39 -22.57 -75.61
N ARG A 211 -30.13 -22.85 -75.24
CA ARG A 211 -28.95 -22.06 -75.64
C ARG A 211 -28.85 -21.95 -77.16
N ASP A 212 -28.95 -23.06 -77.89
CA ASP A 212 -28.83 -23.06 -79.36
C ASP A 212 -30.01 -22.38 -80.03
N GLN A 213 -31.24 -22.51 -79.50
CA GLN A 213 -32.40 -21.73 -79.96
C GLN A 213 -32.18 -20.21 -79.80
N VAL A 214 -31.70 -19.76 -78.64
CA VAL A 214 -31.42 -18.34 -78.38
C VAL A 214 -30.25 -17.84 -79.23
N LEU A 215 -29.19 -18.63 -79.40
CA LEU A 215 -28.05 -18.26 -80.27
C LEU A 215 -28.46 -18.17 -81.75
N ALA A 216 -29.22 -19.14 -82.27
CA ALA A 216 -29.70 -19.12 -83.66
C ALA A 216 -30.56 -17.88 -83.96
N PHE A 217 -31.38 -17.45 -83.00
CA PHE A 217 -32.12 -16.19 -83.07
C PHE A 217 -31.19 -14.96 -83.02
N LEU A 218 -30.24 -14.91 -82.09
CA LEU A 218 -29.29 -13.81 -81.96
C LEU A 218 -28.28 -13.71 -83.13
N GLU A 219 -28.12 -14.76 -83.94
CA GLU A 219 -27.37 -14.72 -85.20
C GLU A 219 -28.18 -14.21 -86.40
N GLY A 220 -29.50 -14.06 -86.28
CA GLY A 220 -30.35 -13.50 -87.35
C GLY A 220 -30.48 -14.39 -88.60
N LYS A 221 -30.22 -15.70 -88.48
CA LYS A 221 -30.32 -16.67 -89.59
C LYS A 221 -31.77 -16.91 -90.00
N GLN A 222 -32.32 -16.03 -90.85
CA GLN A 222 -33.63 -16.20 -91.50
C GLN A 222 -33.59 -17.30 -92.59
N GLY A 223 -33.39 -18.56 -92.17
CA GLY A 223 -33.67 -19.75 -92.97
C GLY A 223 -35.18 -20.00 -93.07
N SER A 224 -35.68 -20.21 -94.28
CA SER A 224 -37.07 -19.91 -94.64
C SER A 224 -38.13 -20.98 -94.29
N GLU A 225 -37.99 -21.73 -93.19
CA GLU A 225 -38.97 -22.78 -92.82
C GLU A 225 -39.24 -22.98 -91.32
N TYR A 226 -38.37 -22.51 -90.42
CA TYR A 226 -38.66 -22.52 -88.98
C TYR A 226 -38.20 -21.21 -88.31
N ALA A 227 -39.12 -20.23 -88.24
CA ALA A 227 -38.95 -19.08 -87.38
C ALA A 227 -39.34 -19.48 -85.95
N PRO A 228 -38.41 -19.53 -84.97
CA PRO A 228 -38.75 -19.89 -83.59
C PRO A 228 -39.76 -18.88 -83.04
N GLN A 229 -40.79 -19.36 -82.35
CA GLN A 229 -41.80 -18.47 -81.79
C GLN A 229 -41.15 -17.54 -80.75
N SER A 230 -41.27 -16.23 -80.96
CA SER A 230 -40.67 -15.22 -80.06
C SER A 230 -41.12 -15.39 -78.60
N GLY A 231 -42.33 -15.90 -78.36
CA GLY A 231 -42.83 -16.24 -77.03
C GLY A 231 -42.01 -17.30 -76.29
N GLN A 232 -41.42 -18.27 -76.99
CA GLN A 232 -40.58 -19.31 -76.37
C GLN A 232 -39.22 -18.72 -75.92
N ILE A 233 -38.62 -17.89 -76.77
CA ILE A 233 -37.38 -17.15 -76.44
C ILE A 233 -37.61 -16.11 -75.33
N VAL A 234 -38.78 -15.44 -75.31
CA VAL A 234 -39.20 -14.58 -74.19
C VAL A 234 -39.39 -15.39 -72.90
N GLY A 235 -39.86 -16.65 -72.98
CA GLY A 235 -39.91 -17.57 -71.84
C GLY A 235 -38.53 -17.88 -71.28
N ILE A 236 -37.60 -18.34 -72.14
CA ILE A 236 -36.21 -18.65 -71.76
C ILE A 236 -35.52 -17.42 -71.15
N LEU A 237 -35.65 -16.24 -71.78
CA LEU A 237 -35.05 -15.01 -71.26
C LEU A 237 -35.69 -14.52 -69.96
N LYS A 238 -36.98 -14.80 -69.70
CA LYS A 238 -37.59 -14.55 -68.39
C LYS A 238 -37.01 -15.47 -67.32
N GLN A 239 -36.91 -16.77 -67.60
CA GLN A 239 -36.28 -17.71 -66.67
C GLN A 239 -34.82 -17.32 -66.37
N MET A 240 -34.02 -16.94 -67.37
CA MET A 240 -32.67 -16.42 -67.14
C MET A 240 -32.66 -15.15 -66.27
N GLY A 241 -33.66 -14.26 -66.44
CA GLY A 241 -33.80 -13.05 -65.63
C GLY A 241 -34.16 -13.35 -64.18
N ASP A 242 -35.11 -14.27 -63.96
CA ASP A 242 -35.53 -14.72 -62.63
C ASP A 242 -34.41 -15.49 -61.91
N GLU A 243 -33.66 -16.33 -62.61
CA GLU A 243 -32.46 -17.02 -62.10
C GLU A 243 -31.31 -16.05 -61.78
N MET A 244 -31.06 -15.04 -62.62
CA MET A 244 -30.08 -13.97 -62.33
C MET A 244 -30.48 -13.14 -61.11
N ALA A 245 -31.77 -12.78 -60.98
CA ALA A 245 -32.29 -12.05 -59.82
C ALA A 245 -32.19 -12.89 -58.53
N LYS A 246 -32.49 -14.19 -58.62
CA LYS A 246 -32.34 -15.15 -57.52
C LYS A 246 -30.87 -15.35 -57.13
N GLY A 247 -29.97 -15.46 -58.10
CA GLY A 247 -28.52 -15.55 -57.86
C GLY A 247 -27.95 -14.30 -57.19
N LEU A 248 -28.35 -13.09 -57.62
CA LEU A 248 -27.98 -11.83 -56.97
C LEU A 248 -28.52 -11.78 -55.53
N ALA A 249 -29.76 -12.24 -55.29
CA ALA A 249 -30.33 -12.30 -53.95
C ALA A 249 -29.61 -13.30 -53.03
N GLU A 250 -29.28 -14.50 -53.52
CA GLU A 250 -28.53 -15.53 -52.78
C GLU A 250 -27.09 -15.07 -52.48
N ALA A 251 -26.41 -14.45 -53.44
CA ALA A 251 -25.10 -13.84 -53.23
C ALA A 251 -25.15 -12.69 -52.20
N THR A 252 -26.20 -11.87 -52.23
CA THR A 252 -26.37 -10.75 -51.28
C THR A 252 -26.70 -11.24 -49.87
N ALA A 253 -27.54 -12.28 -49.73
CA ALA A 253 -27.80 -12.91 -48.43
C ALA A 253 -26.55 -13.59 -47.85
N THR A 254 -25.70 -14.16 -48.72
CA THR A 254 -24.41 -14.75 -48.33
C THR A 254 -23.41 -13.69 -47.89
N GLU A 255 -23.31 -12.57 -48.62
CA GLU A 255 -22.51 -11.40 -48.25
C GLU A 255 -22.93 -10.83 -46.88
N GLU A 256 -24.23 -10.61 -46.67
CA GLU A 256 -24.74 -10.11 -45.39
C GLU A 256 -24.44 -11.06 -44.21
N ALA A 257 -24.47 -12.37 -44.43
CA ALA A 257 -24.10 -13.36 -43.42
C ALA A 257 -22.58 -13.35 -43.15
N ALA A 258 -21.75 -13.18 -44.18
CA ALA A 258 -20.31 -13.06 -44.05
C ALA A 258 -19.90 -11.79 -43.30
N VAL A 259 -20.53 -10.64 -43.60
CA VAL A 259 -20.31 -9.37 -42.90
C VAL A 259 -20.66 -9.49 -41.42
N LYS A 260 -21.86 -9.99 -41.07
CA LYS A 260 -22.28 -10.20 -39.66
C LYS A 260 -21.34 -11.15 -38.91
N THR A 261 -20.82 -12.18 -39.58
CA THR A 261 -19.85 -13.12 -38.99
C THR A 261 -18.47 -12.46 -38.77
N PHE A 262 -18.03 -11.63 -39.72
CA PHE A 262 -16.79 -10.86 -39.60
C PHE A 262 -16.86 -9.81 -38.49
N GLU A 263 -17.96 -9.07 -38.39
CA GLU A 263 -18.19 -8.07 -37.33
C GLU A 263 -18.12 -8.73 -35.94
N GLY A 264 -18.87 -9.82 -35.72
CA GLY A 264 -18.83 -10.57 -34.47
C GLY A 264 -17.44 -11.14 -34.13
N LEU A 265 -16.68 -11.64 -35.11
CA LEU A 265 -15.29 -12.07 -34.92
C LEU A 265 -14.37 -10.91 -34.54
N MET A 266 -14.53 -9.76 -35.22
CA MET A 266 -13.74 -8.57 -34.97
C MET A 266 -14.01 -7.98 -33.59
N ASP A 267 -15.26 -7.94 -33.14
CA ASP A 267 -15.60 -7.44 -31.80
C ASP A 267 -15.19 -8.42 -30.68
N ALA A 268 -15.31 -9.73 -30.91
CA ALA A 268 -14.71 -10.73 -30.01
C ALA A 268 -13.19 -10.53 -29.90
N LYS A 269 -12.48 -10.34 -31.02
CA LYS A 269 -11.02 -10.09 -31.02
C LYS A 269 -10.63 -8.71 -30.46
N LYS A 270 -11.46 -7.66 -30.60
CA LYS A 270 -11.26 -6.37 -29.91
C LYS A 270 -11.38 -6.55 -28.39
N LYS A 271 -12.43 -7.25 -27.91
CA LYS A 271 -12.62 -7.57 -26.49
C LYS A 271 -11.43 -8.42 -25.96
N GLU A 272 -10.99 -9.43 -26.69
CA GLU A 272 -9.80 -10.25 -26.39
C GLU A 272 -8.51 -9.40 -26.25
N VAL A 273 -8.16 -8.61 -27.27
CA VAL A 273 -6.96 -7.74 -27.25
C VAL A 273 -6.99 -6.74 -26.10
N LYS A 274 -8.17 -6.20 -25.75
CA LYS A 274 -8.36 -5.31 -24.59
C LYS A 274 -8.09 -6.03 -23.27
N VAL A 275 -8.73 -7.18 -23.04
CA VAL A 275 -8.57 -7.98 -21.80
C VAL A 275 -7.12 -8.47 -21.64
N VAL A 276 -6.48 -8.95 -22.71
CA VAL A 276 -5.08 -9.39 -22.67
C VAL A 276 -4.14 -8.21 -22.43
N THR A 277 -4.45 -7.01 -22.94
CA THR A 277 -3.66 -5.80 -22.62
C THR A 277 -3.78 -5.42 -21.13
N GLN A 278 -4.97 -5.53 -20.53
CA GLN A 278 -5.15 -5.33 -19.09
C GLN A 278 -4.43 -6.41 -18.25
N LYS A 279 -4.36 -7.67 -18.71
CA LYS A 279 -3.53 -8.72 -18.09
C LYS A 279 -2.04 -8.36 -18.14
N ILE A 280 -1.56 -7.84 -19.28
CA ILE A 280 -0.16 -7.38 -19.43
C ILE A 280 0.17 -6.24 -18.46
N GLU A 281 -0.71 -5.25 -18.33
CA GLU A 281 -0.52 -4.11 -17.43
C GLU A 281 -0.49 -4.54 -15.97
N THR A 282 -1.44 -5.38 -15.53
CA THR A 282 -1.50 -5.90 -14.17
C THR A 282 -0.36 -6.87 -13.83
N SER A 283 0.05 -7.76 -14.75
CA SER A 283 1.24 -8.60 -14.55
C SER A 283 2.54 -7.80 -14.52
N LEU A 284 2.67 -6.71 -15.30
CA LEU A 284 3.82 -5.81 -15.23
C LEU A 284 3.91 -5.12 -13.87
N GLN A 285 2.80 -4.55 -13.38
CA GLN A 285 2.73 -3.95 -12.05
C GLN A 285 3.11 -4.97 -10.97
N ARG A 286 2.50 -6.16 -10.98
CA ARG A 286 2.74 -7.21 -9.99
C ARG A 286 4.18 -7.74 -10.01
N SER A 287 4.81 -7.88 -11.19
CA SER A 287 6.23 -8.25 -11.28
C SER A 287 7.14 -7.15 -10.70
N GLY A 288 6.80 -5.87 -10.93
CA GLY A 288 7.48 -4.73 -10.32
C GLY A 288 7.36 -4.72 -8.80
N GLU A 289 6.16 -4.87 -8.27
CA GLU A 289 5.87 -4.93 -6.82
C GLU A 289 6.57 -6.11 -6.14
N LEU A 290 6.52 -7.31 -6.74
CA LEU A 290 7.26 -8.48 -6.24
C LEU A 290 8.78 -8.28 -6.32
N GLY A 291 9.28 -7.62 -7.36
CA GLY A 291 10.70 -7.26 -7.50
C GLY A 291 11.18 -6.29 -6.41
N VAL A 292 10.39 -5.24 -6.12
CA VAL A 292 10.68 -4.29 -5.02
C VAL A 292 10.59 -4.98 -3.66
N SER A 293 9.53 -5.75 -3.41
CA SER A 293 9.35 -6.46 -2.13
C SER A 293 10.45 -7.52 -1.89
N SER A 294 10.87 -8.24 -2.94
CA SER A 294 11.98 -9.19 -2.87
C SER A 294 13.32 -8.49 -2.63
N ALA A 295 13.54 -7.31 -3.22
CA ALA A 295 14.72 -6.49 -2.92
C ALA A 295 14.70 -5.96 -1.48
N GLN A 296 13.56 -5.48 -0.98
CA GLN A 296 13.41 -5.01 0.41
C GLN A 296 13.74 -6.13 1.40
N MET A 297 13.08 -7.29 1.30
CA MET A 297 13.32 -8.43 2.19
C MET A 297 14.77 -8.95 2.14
N LYS A 298 15.47 -8.80 1.00
CA LYS A 298 16.90 -9.13 0.92
C LYS A 298 17.77 -8.15 1.72
N ASN A 299 17.51 -6.84 1.65
CA ASN A 299 18.19 -5.87 2.53
C ASN A 299 17.84 -6.13 4.01
N ASP A 300 16.56 -6.40 4.32
CA ASP A 300 16.13 -6.73 5.70
C ASP A 300 16.86 -7.98 6.24
N LEU A 301 17.14 -8.97 5.38
CA LEU A 301 17.90 -10.18 5.72
C LEU A 301 19.38 -9.85 5.97
N ASP A 302 20.01 -9.09 5.09
CA ASP A 302 21.42 -8.69 5.23
C ASP A 302 21.62 -7.83 6.49
N ASP A 303 20.78 -6.81 6.70
CA ASP A 303 20.79 -5.94 7.90
C ASP A 303 20.57 -6.75 9.20
N THR A 304 19.63 -7.70 9.21
CA THR A 304 19.39 -8.54 10.40
C THR A 304 20.50 -9.58 10.64
N ALA A 305 21.19 -10.04 9.59
CA ALA A 305 22.35 -10.91 9.72
C ALA A 305 23.58 -10.16 10.26
N GLU A 306 23.84 -8.92 9.81
CA GLU A 306 24.90 -8.08 10.36
C GLU A 306 24.62 -7.69 11.82
N ALA A 307 23.38 -7.29 12.14
CA ALA A 307 22.97 -6.98 13.52
C ALA A 307 23.13 -8.19 14.46
N LEU A 308 22.70 -9.38 14.03
CA LEU A 308 22.85 -10.62 14.80
C LEU A 308 24.33 -10.99 15.03
N ALA A 309 25.22 -10.71 14.07
CA ALA A 309 26.65 -10.93 14.26
C ALA A 309 27.24 -9.97 15.31
N ALA A 310 26.85 -8.69 15.27
CA ALA A 310 27.27 -7.68 16.23
C ALA A 310 26.74 -7.96 17.65
N ASP A 311 25.46 -8.31 17.79
CA ASP A 311 24.85 -8.68 19.08
C ASP A 311 25.54 -9.91 19.69
N LYS A 312 25.83 -10.94 18.89
CA LYS A 312 26.56 -12.13 19.37
C LYS A 312 27.98 -11.81 19.86
N GLU A 313 28.70 -10.92 19.18
CA GLU A 313 30.00 -10.44 19.69
C GLU A 313 29.84 -9.62 20.98
N PHE A 314 28.85 -8.72 21.03
CA PHE A 314 28.61 -7.89 22.22
C PHE A 314 28.21 -8.75 23.43
N HIS A 315 27.35 -9.76 23.26
CA HIS A 315 27.01 -10.73 24.32
C HIS A 315 28.25 -11.45 24.84
N ALA A 316 29.06 -12.03 23.96
CA ALA A 316 30.27 -12.75 24.35
C ALA A 316 31.31 -11.83 25.04
N ASN A 317 31.34 -10.54 24.70
CA ASN A 317 32.22 -9.55 25.35
C ASN A 317 31.64 -9.01 26.66
N LEU A 318 30.31 -8.92 26.79
CA LEU A 318 29.59 -8.63 28.03
C LEU A 318 29.83 -9.74 29.06
N GLU A 319 29.62 -11.01 28.70
CA GLU A 319 29.86 -12.16 29.59
C GLU A 319 31.29 -12.19 30.15
N LYS A 320 32.31 -12.04 29.28
CA LYS A 320 33.72 -11.93 29.70
C LYS A 320 33.96 -10.79 30.69
N SER A 321 33.34 -9.63 30.44
CA SER A 321 33.45 -8.45 31.31
C SER A 321 32.80 -8.69 32.67
N CYS A 322 31.61 -9.30 32.69
CA CYS A 322 30.86 -9.66 33.89
C CYS A 322 31.58 -10.72 34.73
N ALA A 323 32.14 -11.76 34.10
CA ALA A 323 32.98 -12.76 34.75
C ALA A 323 34.28 -12.16 35.33
N THR A 324 34.96 -11.30 34.56
CA THR A 324 36.21 -10.65 35.01
C THR A 324 35.98 -9.75 36.23
N LYS A 325 34.93 -8.92 36.20
CA LYS A 325 34.54 -8.07 37.34
C LYS A 325 34.08 -8.89 38.56
N THR A 326 33.43 -10.03 38.36
CA THR A 326 33.07 -10.98 39.44
C THR A 326 34.33 -11.53 40.11
N ALA A 327 35.32 -11.98 39.33
CA ALA A 327 36.59 -12.49 39.87
C ALA A 327 37.37 -11.39 40.63
N GLN A 328 37.44 -10.17 40.08
CA GLN A 328 38.07 -9.02 40.75
C GLN A 328 37.36 -8.62 42.04
N TRP A 329 36.03 -8.70 42.09
CA TRP A 329 35.25 -8.46 43.29
C TRP A 329 35.51 -9.52 44.36
N GLU A 330 35.49 -10.81 43.99
CA GLU A 330 35.83 -11.90 44.89
C GLU A 330 37.24 -11.79 45.47
N GLU A 331 38.23 -11.36 44.67
CA GLU A 331 39.59 -11.12 45.13
C GLU A 331 39.65 -9.96 46.12
N ARG A 332 39.03 -8.80 45.79
CA ARG A 332 38.95 -7.65 46.70
C ARG A 332 38.24 -7.96 48.02
N VAL A 333 37.17 -8.74 48.00
CA VAL A 333 36.46 -9.18 49.22
C VAL A 333 37.36 -10.06 50.10
N LYS A 334 38.16 -10.96 49.50
CA LYS A 334 39.13 -11.79 50.23
C LYS A 334 40.23 -10.91 50.84
N THR A 335 40.89 -10.05 50.05
CA THR A 335 41.94 -9.14 50.55
C THR A 335 41.41 -8.20 51.63
N ARG A 336 40.22 -7.63 51.48
CA ARG A 336 39.57 -6.79 52.51
C ARG A 336 39.30 -7.57 53.79
N ALA A 337 38.90 -8.84 53.71
CA ALA A 337 38.71 -9.68 54.89
C ALA A 337 40.03 -9.95 55.62
N ASP A 338 41.11 -10.23 54.88
CA ASP A 338 42.46 -10.42 55.43
C ASP A 338 43.01 -9.11 56.04
N GLU A 339 42.78 -7.96 55.42
CA GLU A 339 43.11 -6.63 55.96
C GLU A 339 42.34 -6.32 57.25
N LEU A 340 41.02 -6.56 57.28
CA LEU A 340 40.19 -6.36 58.47
C LEU A 340 40.59 -7.31 59.62
N ALA A 341 41.03 -8.54 59.30
CA ALA A 341 41.59 -9.46 60.27
C ALA A 341 42.95 -8.99 60.80
N ALA A 342 43.88 -8.58 59.92
CA ALA A 342 45.19 -8.07 60.30
C ALA A 342 45.09 -6.77 61.14
N LEU A 343 44.17 -5.87 60.80
CA LEU A 343 43.84 -4.69 61.60
C LEU A 343 43.28 -5.09 62.97
N ALA A 344 42.32 -6.03 63.02
CA ALA A 344 41.75 -6.51 64.28
C ALA A 344 42.79 -7.17 65.19
N ASP A 345 43.69 -7.99 64.65
CA ASP A 345 44.76 -8.65 65.42
C ASP A 345 45.85 -7.66 65.86
N THR A 346 46.19 -6.67 65.02
CA THR A 346 47.07 -5.56 65.43
C THR A 346 46.43 -4.73 66.54
N ILE A 347 45.12 -4.50 66.50
CA ILE A 347 44.36 -3.82 67.57
C ILE A 347 44.36 -4.67 68.86
N LYS A 348 44.31 -6.00 68.80
CA LYS A 348 44.47 -6.86 69.99
C LYS A 348 45.86 -6.69 70.59
N VAL A 349 46.92 -6.94 69.81
CA VAL A 349 48.33 -6.88 70.25
C VAL A 349 48.73 -5.51 70.82
N LEU A 350 48.12 -4.42 70.36
CA LEU A 350 48.36 -3.06 70.91
C LEU A 350 47.50 -2.70 72.14
N ASN A 351 46.49 -3.50 72.48
CA ASN A 351 45.68 -3.36 73.70
C ASN A 351 45.94 -4.46 74.74
N ASP A 352 46.68 -5.52 74.41
CA ASP A 352 47.10 -6.55 75.36
C ASP A 352 47.93 -5.93 76.51
N ASP A 353 47.62 -6.31 77.75
CA ASP A 353 48.14 -5.65 78.96
C ASP A 353 49.68 -5.68 79.06
N ASP A 354 50.34 -6.73 78.57
CA ASP A 354 51.81 -6.85 78.52
C ASP A 354 52.45 -5.78 77.63
N ALA A 355 51.80 -5.42 76.51
CA ALA A 355 52.24 -4.32 75.67
C ALA A 355 52.03 -2.98 76.39
N LEU A 356 50.87 -2.79 77.00
CA LEU A 356 50.54 -1.58 77.77
C LEU A 356 51.47 -1.38 78.98
N GLU A 357 51.97 -2.44 79.61
CA GLU A 357 53.05 -2.42 80.61
C GLU A 357 54.38 -1.88 80.06
N LEU A 358 54.81 -2.37 78.89
CA LEU A 358 56.08 -1.99 78.27
C LEU A 358 56.10 -0.52 77.85
N PHE A 359 54.97 0.00 77.36
CA PHE A 359 54.87 1.38 76.89
C PHE A 359 54.69 2.44 77.99
N LYS A 360 54.16 2.07 79.18
CA LYS A 360 54.17 2.96 80.36
C LYS A 360 55.60 3.35 80.80
N LYS A 361 56.61 2.55 80.44
CA LYS A 361 58.01 2.75 80.83
C LYS A 361 58.82 3.67 79.88
N THR A 362 58.27 4.19 78.77
CA THR A 362 59.11 4.66 77.65
C THR A 362 58.85 6.06 77.02
N LEU A 363 57.72 6.79 77.22
CA LEU A 363 57.48 8.06 76.49
C LEU A 363 56.75 9.21 77.25
N PRO A 364 57.15 10.50 77.04
CA PRO A 364 56.45 11.73 77.51
C PRO A 364 55.49 12.38 76.45
N SER A 365 54.92 13.57 76.73
CA SER A 365 53.66 14.11 76.13
C SER A 365 53.75 15.49 75.39
N ALA A 366 52.72 15.87 74.61
CA ALA A 366 52.63 17.07 73.72
C ALA A 366 51.17 17.62 73.45
N ALA A 367 51.02 18.70 72.65
CA ALA A 367 49.77 19.40 72.23
C ALA A 367 49.84 19.86 70.72
N ALA A 368 48.99 20.68 70.04
CA ALA A 368 47.83 21.58 70.33
C ALA A 368 46.91 21.77 69.06
N SER A 369 46.02 22.79 68.97
CA SER A 369 44.98 22.93 67.88
C SER A 369 44.32 24.34 67.70
N PHE A 370 43.64 24.64 66.55
CA PHE A 370 42.61 25.72 66.34
C PHE A 370 41.79 25.65 64.99
N MET A 371 40.68 26.42 64.79
CA MET A 371 39.68 26.31 63.65
C MET A 371 38.63 27.49 63.50
N GLN A 372 38.10 27.89 62.29
CA GLN A 372 36.75 28.54 62.05
C GLN A 372 36.25 28.76 60.57
N VAL A 373 34.99 29.26 60.31
CA VAL A 373 34.17 29.17 59.04
C VAL A 373 33.09 30.31 58.80
N GLN A 374 32.56 30.52 57.55
CA GLN A 374 31.12 30.82 57.13
C GLN A 374 30.74 32.08 56.26
N GLY A 375 29.57 32.07 55.55
CA GLY A 375 29.00 33.10 54.61
C GLY A 375 27.43 33.07 54.39
N SER A 376 26.86 33.69 53.33
CA SER A 376 25.37 33.86 53.10
C SER A 376 24.88 34.06 51.61
N THR A 377 23.55 34.22 51.33
CA THR A 377 22.88 34.05 49.99
C THR A 377 21.57 34.89 49.71
N SER A 378 20.88 34.69 48.55
CA SER A 378 19.45 35.05 48.16
C SER A 378 19.10 36.48 47.67
N LEU A 379 17.97 36.86 47.00
CA LEU A 379 16.99 36.36 45.94
C LEU A 379 15.84 37.45 45.76
N LEU A 380 14.77 37.37 44.89
CA LEU A 380 13.50 38.21 45.04
C LEU A 380 12.12 37.79 44.38
N ARG A 381 11.41 38.62 43.55
CA ARG A 381 9.93 38.97 43.67
C ARG A 381 8.92 38.52 42.58
N SER A 382 7.62 38.48 42.94
CA SER A 382 6.44 38.00 42.16
C SER A 382 5.40 39.07 41.69
N LYS A 383 4.46 38.61 40.83
CA LYS A 383 3.10 39.13 40.49
C LYS A 383 2.90 40.32 39.52
N ALA A 384 2.43 40.02 38.31
CA ALA A 384 1.37 40.73 37.56
C ALA A 384 0.69 39.69 36.61
N MET A 385 -0.55 39.24 36.87
CA MET A 385 -1.82 39.73 36.29
C MET A 385 -1.78 39.83 34.75
N ALA A 386 -2.47 39.02 33.93
CA ALA A 386 -3.72 38.23 34.04
C ALA A 386 -5.05 39.05 34.07
N ALA A 387 -6.09 38.55 33.35
CA ALA A 387 -7.42 39.14 33.05
C ALA A 387 -7.40 40.31 32.00
N LEU A 388 -8.28 40.48 30.99
CA LEU A 388 -9.49 39.82 30.37
C LEU A 388 -9.45 40.09 28.81
N ARG A 389 -10.41 39.90 27.86
CA ARG A 389 -11.88 39.68 27.65
C ARG A 389 -12.08 38.85 26.33
N GLN A 390 -13.15 38.12 25.97
CA GLN A 390 -14.60 38.37 25.68
C GLN A 390 -14.92 39.24 24.42
N THR A 391 -15.95 39.06 23.52
CA THR A 391 -16.80 37.96 22.91
C THR A 391 -18.04 38.61 22.18
N ARG A 392 -18.86 38.10 21.21
CA ARG A 392 -18.92 36.95 20.22
C ARG A 392 -20.28 36.97 19.41
N SER A 393 -20.39 36.35 18.21
CA SER A 393 -21.62 36.08 17.34
C SER A 393 -22.20 37.23 16.44
N LYS A 394 -23.09 37.02 15.41
CA LYS A 394 -23.27 36.03 14.28
C LYS A 394 -24.55 36.31 13.40
N HIS A 395 -24.77 35.57 12.28
CA HIS A 395 -26.06 35.26 11.53
C HIS A 395 -26.69 36.31 10.55
N THR A 396 -27.75 36.03 9.73
CA THR A 396 -27.95 35.19 8.48
C THR A 396 -29.35 35.48 7.83
N ASN A 397 -29.65 34.96 6.61
CA ASN A 397 -30.99 34.67 5.94
C ASN A 397 -31.22 35.37 4.57
N ALA A 398 -32.20 35.02 3.71
CA ALA A 398 -32.83 33.75 3.28
C ALA A 398 -33.81 34.00 2.08
N ALA A 399 -34.22 32.95 1.35
CA ALA A 399 -34.91 33.01 0.05
C ALA A 399 -36.39 33.51 0.03
N ARG A 400 -36.83 33.96 -1.16
CA ARG A 400 -38.22 34.02 -1.68
C ARG A 400 -38.15 34.19 -3.22
N MET A 401 -38.70 33.26 -4.01
CA MET A 401 -40.09 33.16 -4.53
C MET A 401 -40.17 33.67 -5.99
N ASP A 402 -41.27 33.32 -6.68
CA ASP A 402 -41.59 33.51 -8.11
C ASP A 402 -40.88 32.52 -9.07
N LEU A 403 -41.44 31.38 -9.50
CA LEU A 403 -42.78 30.77 -9.38
C LEU A 403 -43.95 31.58 -9.98
N ILE A 404 -44.56 31.06 -11.05
CA ILE A 404 -45.83 31.54 -11.64
C ILE A 404 -45.76 33.00 -12.14
N LEU A 405 -44.97 33.22 -13.20
CA LEU A 405 -45.52 33.89 -14.38
C LEU A 405 -45.54 32.84 -15.53
N LEU A 406 -46.74 32.49 -16.00
CA LEU A 406 -47.30 33.06 -17.23
C LEU A 406 -46.58 32.46 -18.46
N ALA A 407 -46.80 31.20 -18.85
CA ALA A 407 -48.08 30.49 -18.99
C ALA A 407 -49.10 31.27 -19.85
N LEU A 408 -49.73 30.56 -20.82
CA LEU A 408 -50.75 31.06 -21.76
C LEU A 408 -50.26 32.08 -22.83
N HIS A 409 -49.90 31.58 -24.02
CA HIS A 409 -50.86 31.62 -25.12
C HIS A 409 -50.51 30.69 -26.29
N GLY A 410 -51.39 29.72 -26.56
CA GLY A 410 -51.42 28.99 -27.83
C GLY A 410 -52.54 29.50 -28.73
N LYS A 411 -52.42 29.27 -30.05
CA LYS A 411 -53.52 29.30 -31.02
C LYS A 411 -53.40 28.09 -31.94
N LYS A 412 -54.51 27.36 -32.12
CA LYS A 412 -54.68 26.26 -33.09
C LYS A 412 -55.28 26.79 -34.39
N ILE A 413 -55.11 26.08 -35.51
CA ILE A 413 -56.06 25.95 -36.65
C ILE A 413 -55.49 24.92 -37.67
N GLY A 414 -56.37 24.27 -38.44
CA GLY A 414 -56.04 23.38 -39.55
C GLY A 414 -56.16 21.89 -39.21
N PHE A 415 -57.10 21.18 -39.85
CA PHE A 415 -57.32 19.74 -39.65
C PHE A 415 -56.96 18.91 -40.89
N GLU A 416 -56.74 19.56 -42.03
CA GLU A 416 -56.00 19.04 -43.19
C GLU A 416 -54.62 18.52 -42.76
N LYS A 417 -54.01 19.24 -41.80
CA LYS A 417 -52.75 18.90 -41.15
C LYS A 417 -52.81 17.56 -40.40
N VAL A 418 -53.99 17.04 -40.06
CA VAL A 418 -54.13 15.73 -39.40
C VAL A 418 -54.01 14.58 -40.39
N ILE A 419 -54.37 14.77 -41.67
CA ILE A 419 -54.16 13.75 -42.70
C ILE A 419 -52.68 13.69 -43.07
N THR A 420 -52.02 14.84 -43.26
CA THR A 420 -50.56 14.84 -43.43
C THR A 420 -49.86 14.29 -42.18
N MET A 421 -50.30 14.63 -40.95
CA MET A 421 -49.78 14.01 -39.73
C MET A 421 -49.97 12.49 -39.66
N ILE A 422 -50.89 11.87 -40.41
CA ILE A 422 -51.05 10.41 -40.45
C ILE A 422 -50.04 9.78 -41.41
N ASP A 423 -49.85 10.34 -42.62
CA ASP A 423 -48.80 9.87 -43.54
C ASP A 423 -47.40 10.19 -43.00
N ASP A 424 -47.21 11.41 -42.47
CA ASP A 424 -46.04 11.83 -41.72
C ASP A 424 -45.84 10.94 -40.47
N MET A 425 -46.89 10.44 -39.81
CA MET A 425 -46.76 9.43 -38.74
C MET A 425 -46.32 8.08 -39.28
N VAL A 426 -46.77 7.63 -40.46
CA VAL A 426 -46.33 6.34 -41.02
C VAL A 426 -44.87 6.41 -41.50
N VAL A 427 -44.44 7.57 -42.00
CA VAL A 427 -43.02 7.84 -42.31
C VAL A 427 -42.22 7.99 -41.01
N ALA A 428 -42.69 8.79 -40.06
CA ALA A 428 -42.02 9.02 -38.78
C ALA A 428 -41.90 7.74 -37.96
N LEU A 429 -42.93 6.89 -37.91
CA LEU A 429 -42.86 5.59 -37.22
C LEU A 429 -41.86 4.64 -37.88
N LYS A 430 -41.63 4.72 -39.20
CA LYS A 430 -40.57 3.95 -39.86
C LYS A 430 -39.18 4.49 -39.53
N THR A 431 -39.00 5.80 -39.46
CA THR A 431 -37.73 6.39 -39.02
C THR A 431 -37.50 6.22 -37.53
N GLU A 432 -38.52 6.35 -36.69
CA GLU A 432 -38.46 6.08 -35.25
C GLU A 432 -38.19 4.60 -34.97
N GLN A 433 -38.74 3.68 -35.76
CA GLN A 433 -38.41 2.25 -35.64
C GLN A 433 -36.94 1.96 -36.00
N ALA A 434 -36.41 2.60 -37.05
CA ALA A 434 -34.99 2.48 -37.39
C ALA A 434 -34.08 3.16 -36.34
N ASP A 435 -34.47 4.33 -35.84
CA ASP A 435 -33.78 5.05 -34.77
C ASP A 435 -33.86 4.29 -33.44
N ASP A 436 -34.95 3.58 -33.15
CA ASP A 436 -35.12 2.79 -31.92
C ASP A 436 -34.40 1.44 -31.99
N ASP A 437 -34.35 0.75 -33.15
CA ASP A 437 -33.47 -0.41 -33.30
C ASP A 437 -31.99 0.01 -33.23
N THR A 438 -31.62 1.18 -33.79
CA THR A 438 -30.27 1.76 -33.65
C THR A 438 -29.97 2.16 -32.19
N LYS A 439 -30.90 2.84 -31.50
CA LYS A 439 -30.79 3.14 -30.05
C LYS A 439 -30.73 1.86 -29.22
N LYS A 440 -31.39 0.79 -29.61
CA LYS A 440 -31.40 -0.50 -28.89
C LYS A 440 -30.08 -1.24 -29.03
N GLN A 441 -29.44 -1.20 -30.22
CA GLN A 441 -28.05 -1.63 -30.38
C GLN A 441 -27.11 -0.76 -29.54
N TYR A 442 -27.17 0.57 -29.68
CA TYR A 442 -26.35 1.51 -28.90
C TYR A 442 -26.53 1.35 -27.38
N CYS A 443 -27.76 1.19 -26.88
CA CYS A 443 -28.02 0.91 -25.48
C CYS A 443 -27.44 -0.44 -25.06
N GLY A 444 -27.55 -1.47 -25.90
CA GLY A 444 -26.94 -2.78 -25.67
C GLY A 444 -25.42 -2.69 -25.52
N ASP A 445 -24.77 -2.07 -26.50
CA ASP A 445 -23.32 -1.87 -26.51
C ASP A 445 -22.84 -1.01 -25.34
N GLU A 446 -23.56 0.06 -24.97
CA GLU A 446 -23.22 0.88 -23.82
C GLU A 446 -23.53 0.22 -22.48
N PHE A 447 -24.53 -0.67 -22.38
CA PHE A 447 -24.73 -1.49 -21.19
C PHE A 447 -23.61 -2.54 -21.05
N ASP A 448 -23.25 -3.25 -22.13
CA ASP A 448 -22.10 -4.18 -22.16
C ASP A 448 -20.80 -3.46 -21.77
N SER A 449 -20.51 -2.35 -22.44
CA SER A 449 -19.40 -1.42 -22.19
C SER A 449 -19.36 -0.94 -20.74
N SER A 450 -20.51 -0.58 -20.16
CA SER A 450 -20.62 -0.09 -18.78
C SER A 450 -20.51 -1.20 -17.74
N ASP A 451 -21.06 -2.39 -17.99
CA ASP A 451 -21.01 -3.51 -17.05
C ASP A 451 -19.65 -4.21 -17.09
N ASP A 452 -18.95 -4.22 -18.23
CA ASP A 452 -17.52 -4.56 -18.33
C ASP A 452 -16.64 -3.55 -17.59
N LYS A 453 -16.85 -2.24 -17.79
CA LYS A 453 -16.14 -1.18 -17.03
C LYS A 453 -16.38 -1.33 -15.53
N LYS A 454 -17.63 -1.59 -15.13
CA LYS A 454 -18.03 -1.81 -13.73
C LYS A 454 -17.33 -3.03 -13.14
N LYS A 455 -17.39 -4.20 -13.78
CA LYS A 455 -16.67 -5.41 -13.31
C LYS A 455 -15.16 -5.21 -13.24
N GLY A 456 -14.59 -4.43 -14.16
CA GLY A 456 -13.19 -4.01 -14.10
C GLY A 456 -12.89 -3.15 -12.88
N LEU A 457 -13.69 -2.11 -12.64
CA LEU A 457 -13.56 -1.23 -11.48
C LEU A 457 -13.83 -1.95 -10.15
N GLU A 458 -14.82 -2.84 -10.07
CA GLU A 458 -15.10 -3.66 -8.89
C GLU A 458 -13.93 -4.57 -8.54
N ARG A 459 -13.24 -5.14 -9.54
CA ARG A 459 -11.98 -5.87 -9.33
C ARG A 459 -10.86 -4.93 -8.85
N SER A 460 -10.61 -3.82 -9.54
CA SER A 460 -9.57 -2.87 -9.12
C SER A 460 -9.81 -2.26 -7.74
N VAL A 461 -11.07 -2.12 -7.32
CA VAL A 461 -11.44 -1.75 -5.94
C VAL A 461 -11.14 -2.89 -4.98
N SER A 462 -11.54 -4.13 -5.27
CA SER A 462 -11.22 -5.30 -4.42
C SER A 462 -9.70 -5.55 -4.29
N ASP A 463 -8.94 -5.34 -5.37
CA ASP A 463 -7.49 -5.43 -5.37
C ASP A 463 -6.86 -4.31 -4.53
N ALA A 464 -7.37 -3.07 -4.67
CA ALA A 464 -6.93 -1.92 -3.88
C ALA A 464 -7.31 -2.03 -2.39
N GLU A 465 -8.49 -2.54 -2.04
CA GLU A 465 -8.90 -2.81 -0.66
C GLU A 465 -8.01 -3.89 -0.02
N THR A 466 -7.66 -4.94 -0.77
CA THR A 466 -6.71 -5.98 -0.34
C THR A 466 -5.30 -5.42 -0.14
N ALA A 467 -4.84 -4.54 -1.04
CA ALA A 467 -3.56 -3.85 -0.91
C ALA A 467 -3.54 -2.89 0.29
N ILE A 468 -4.62 -2.13 0.50
CA ILE A 468 -4.79 -1.23 1.65
C ILE A 468 -4.70 -2.04 2.95
N ALA A 469 -5.46 -3.11 3.10
CA ALA A 469 -5.41 -3.98 4.28
C ALA A 469 -4.00 -4.50 4.56
N LYS A 470 -3.30 -5.02 3.52
CA LYS A 470 -1.89 -5.46 3.65
C LYS A 470 -0.97 -4.30 4.09
N THR A 471 -1.19 -3.09 3.60
CA THR A 471 -0.40 -1.92 4.05
C THR A 471 -0.76 -1.46 5.47
N GLU A 472 -2.01 -1.59 5.91
CA GLU A 472 -2.42 -1.28 7.29
C GLU A 472 -1.81 -2.28 8.28
N ASP A 473 -1.81 -3.58 7.97
CA ASP A 473 -1.10 -4.61 8.75
C ASP A 473 0.43 -4.37 8.78
N SER A 474 1.01 -3.94 7.66
CA SER A 474 2.43 -3.59 7.56
C SER A 474 2.76 -2.33 8.38
N ILE A 475 1.88 -1.33 8.38
CA ILE A 475 2.01 -0.10 9.18
C ILE A 475 1.85 -0.39 10.67
N ALA A 476 0.94 -1.31 11.05
CA ALA A 476 0.83 -1.77 12.43
C ALA A 476 2.11 -2.47 12.89
N THR A 477 2.62 -3.41 12.09
CA THR A 477 3.87 -4.14 12.36
C THR A 477 5.06 -3.17 12.50
N ALA A 478 5.27 -2.29 11.52
CA ALA A 478 6.36 -1.31 11.55
C ALA A 478 6.25 -0.30 12.70
N LYS A 479 5.03 0.01 13.16
CA LYS A 479 4.79 0.87 14.33
C LYS A 479 5.12 0.16 15.64
N ASP A 480 4.83 -1.13 15.75
CA ASP A 480 5.18 -1.94 16.92
C ASP A 480 6.69 -2.24 16.97
N GLU A 481 7.33 -2.51 15.82
CA GLU A 481 8.80 -2.56 15.69
C GLU A 481 9.43 -1.20 16.05
N ALA A 482 8.90 -0.08 15.58
CA ALA A 482 9.38 1.26 15.96
C ALA A 482 9.17 1.58 17.45
N ALA A 483 8.09 1.07 18.07
CA ALA A 483 7.87 1.19 19.50
C ALA A 483 8.87 0.35 20.31
N ALA A 484 9.16 -0.87 19.87
CA ALA A 484 10.17 -1.74 20.46
C ALA A 484 11.58 -1.13 20.34
N LEU A 485 11.97 -0.64 19.16
CA LEU A 485 13.22 0.08 18.95
C LEU A 485 13.30 1.36 19.82
N THR A 486 12.21 2.12 19.95
CA THR A 486 12.15 3.30 20.83
C THR A 486 12.29 2.92 22.31
N ALA A 487 11.82 1.74 22.73
CA ALA A 487 12.04 1.22 24.08
C ALA A 487 13.49 0.75 24.27
N GLY A 488 14.05 0.02 23.28
CA GLY A 488 15.43 -0.44 23.26
C GLY A 488 16.44 0.71 23.32
N ILE A 489 16.25 1.78 22.54
CA ILE A 489 17.08 2.99 22.60
C ILE A 489 17.05 3.62 24.00
N LYS A 490 15.87 3.73 24.64
CA LYS A 490 15.76 4.26 26.02
C LYS A 490 16.39 3.35 27.06
N ALA A 491 16.32 2.03 26.88
CA ALA A 491 17.02 1.06 27.72
C ALA A 491 18.54 1.20 27.56
N LEU A 492 19.02 1.33 26.31
CA LEU A 492 20.44 1.54 25.98
C LEU A 492 20.99 2.88 26.51
N ASP A 493 20.27 3.99 26.31
CA ASP A 493 20.60 5.30 26.88
C ASP A 493 20.74 5.23 28.40
N LYS A 494 19.78 4.57 29.07
CA LYS A 494 19.82 4.34 30.52
C LYS A 494 21.01 3.47 30.92
N ALA A 495 21.26 2.37 30.21
CA ALA A 495 22.36 1.45 30.49
C ALA A 495 23.73 2.11 30.28
N VAL A 496 23.89 2.94 29.24
CA VAL A 496 25.08 3.76 28.99
C VAL A 496 25.26 4.84 30.07
N ALA A 497 24.18 5.49 30.50
CA ALA A 497 24.22 6.45 31.61
C ALA A 497 24.60 5.79 32.94
N GLU A 498 24.04 4.62 33.27
CA GLU A 498 24.36 3.86 34.49
C GLU A 498 25.80 3.34 34.45
N ALA A 499 26.28 2.79 33.32
CA ALA A 499 27.67 2.39 33.15
C ALA A 499 28.65 3.59 33.21
N THR A 500 28.22 4.78 32.78
CA THR A 500 29.01 6.02 32.86
C THR A 500 29.06 6.56 34.30
N GLU A 501 27.96 6.52 35.05
CA GLU A 501 27.96 6.82 36.49
C GLU A 501 28.83 5.84 37.27
N GLN A 502 28.74 4.55 36.99
CA GLN A 502 29.56 3.54 37.66
C GLN A 502 31.05 3.77 37.38
N ARG A 503 31.44 3.99 36.12
CA ARG A 503 32.84 4.30 35.78
C ARG A 503 33.37 5.57 36.45
N LYS A 504 32.53 6.58 36.70
CA LYS A 504 32.91 7.76 37.50
C LYS A 504 33.12 7.40 38.97
N LYS A 505 32.23 6.61 39.57
CA LYS A 505 32.33 6.20 40.98
C LYS A 505 33.52 5.27 41.21
N GLU A 506 33.76 4.31 40.32
CA GLU A 506 34.98 3.50 40.31
C GLU A 506 36.25 4.36 40.18
N HIS A 507 36.23 5.42 39.35
CA HIS A 507 37.35 6.37 39.26
C HIS A 507 37.49 7.23 40.54
N GLU A 508 36.40 7.64 41.18
CA GLU A 508 36.42 8.40 42.44
C GLU A 508 36.87 7.56 43.65
N GLU A 509 36.78 6.23 43.57
CA GLU A 509 37.24 5.31 44.62
C GLU A 509 38.65 4.74 44.38
N PHE A 510 39.18 4.80 43.15
CA PHE A 510 40.51 4.31 42.78
C PHE A 510 41.50 5.42 42.33
N SER A 511 41.24 6.67 42.72
CA SER A 511 42.08 7.86 42.43
C SER A 511 42.51 8.62 43.70
#